data_AF-A0A5C8LR21-F1
#
_entry.id   AF-A0A5C8LR21-F1
#
_cell.length_a   1.000
_cell.length_b   1.000
_cell.length_c   1.000
_cell.angle_alpha   90.00
_cell.angle_beta   90.00
_cell.angle_gamma   90.00
#
_symmetry.space_group_name_H-M   'P 1'
#
loop_
_entity.id
_entity.type
_entity.pdbx_description
1 polymer ?
#
loop_
_entity_poly.entity_id
_entity_poly.type
_entity_poly.pdbx_seq_one_letter_code
_entity_poly.pdbx_strand_id
1 'polypeptide(L)' 'MNFNQEEISKLKAMLLFLVNKKQKESDGHCGFHLNELEPILQDMEKDGSVETHPTINSRMYFTNKQFVHNPEISNK' A
#
# COMPACT_ATOMS: atom_id res chain seq x y z
N MET A 1 -6.85 12.21 8.61
CA MET A 1 -5.71 12.36 7.67
C MET A 1 -6.16 13.35 6.61
N ASN A 2 -5.45 14.47 6.42
CA ASN A 2 -5.77 15.46 5.38
C ASN A 2 -4.71 15.34 4.29
N PHE A 3 -5.13 15.14 3.04
CA PHE A 3 -4.24 15.01 1.89
C PHE A 3 -4.25 16.28 1.05
N ASN A 4 -3.09 16.70 0.56
CA ASN A 4 -2.98 17.75 -0.45
C ASN A 4 -3.28 17.20 -1.86
N GLN A 5 -3.36 18.09 -2.85
CA GLN A 5 -3.72 17.70 -4.21
C GLN A 5 -2.72 16.74 -4.88
N GLU A 6 -1.43 16.89 -4.59
CA GLU A 6 -0.40 15.99 -5.11
C GLU A 6 -0.55 14.59 -4.50
N GLU A 7 -0.74 14.50 -3.19
CA GLU A 7 -0.98 13.24 -2.48
C GLU A 7 -2.25 12.54 -2.96
N ILE A 8 -3.35 13.29 -3.14
CA ILE A 8 -4.60 12.77 -3.73
C ILE A 8 -4.34 12.20 -5.12
N SER A 9 -3.52 12.87 -5.93
CA SER A 9 -3.20 12.43 -7.29
C SER A 9 -2.42 11.11 -7.28
N LYS A 10 -1.46 10.95 -6.37
CA LYS A 10 -0.72 9.69 -6.17
C LYS A 10 -1.65 8.55 -5.74
N LEU A 11 -2.54 8.81 -4.79
CA LEU A 11 -3.52 7.81 -4.33
C LEU A 11 -4.48 7.38 -5.45
N LYS A 12 -4.98 8.34 -6.25
CA LYS A 12 -5.83 8.04 -7.41
C LYS A 12 -5.10 7.20 -8.45
N ALA A 13 -3.84 7.51 -8.74
CA ALA A 13 -3.03 6.75 -9.68
C ALA A 13 -2.83 5.29 -9.21
N MET A 14 -2.53 5.09 -7.93
CA MET A 14 -2.40 3.77 -7.32
C MET A 14 -3.72 2.97 -7.40
N LEU A 15 -4.84 3.57 -7.01
CA LEU A 15 -6.14 2.91 -7.06
C LEU A 15 -6.57 2.56 -8.49
N LEU A 16 -6.34 3.47 -9.44
CA LEU A 16 -6.64 3.24 -10.84
C LEU A 16 -5.80 2.10 -11.42
N PHE A 17 -4.52 2.01 -11.05
CA PHE A 17 -3.67 0.88 -11.42
C PHE A 17 -4.26 -0.45 -10.95
N LEU A 18 -4.71 -0.54 -9.69
CA LEU A 18 -5.29 -1.74 -9.11
C LEU A 18 -6.59 -2.16 -9.82
N VAL A 19 -7.48 -1.19 -10.07
CA VAL A 19 -8.73 -1.43 -10.80
C VAL A 19 -8.46 -1.91 -12.22
N ASN A 20 -7.54 -1.27 -12.94
CA ASN A 20 -7.18 -1.66 -14.30
C ASN A 20 -6.55 -3.06 -14.36
N LYS A 21 -5.72 -3.41 -13.37
CA LYS A 21 -5.14 -4.75 -13.27
C LYS A 21 -6.23 -5.81 -13.10
N LYS A 22 -7.19 -5.58 -12.20
CA LYS A 22 -8.31 -6.49 -11.99
C LYS A 22 -9.22 -6.61 -13.20
N GLN A 23 -9.56 -5.48 -13.81
CA GLN A 23 -10.35 -5.46 -15.03
C GLN A 23 -9.71 -6.33 -16.13
N LYS A 24 -8.38 -6.28 -16.29
CA LYS A 24 -7.67 -7.13 -17.25
C LYS A 24 -7.65 -8.60 -16.86
N GLU A 25 -7.43 -8.92 -15.58
CA GLU A 25 -7.41 -10.30 -15.08
C GLU A 25 -8.76 -11.00 -15.18
N SER A 26 -9.85 -10.26 -15.00
CA SER A 26 -11.21 -10.80 -15.02
C SER A 26 -11.97 -10.56 -16.32
N ASP A 27 -11.34 -10.00 -17.36
CA ASP A 27 -12.01 -9.52 -18.57
C ASP A 27 -13.25 -8.63 -18.28
N GLY A 28 -13.12 -7.76 -17.28
CA GLY A 28 -14.21 -6.87 -16.83
C GLY A 28 -15.31 -7.52 -15.97
N HIS A 29 -15.20 -8.81 -15.63
CA HIS A 29 -16.22 -9.50 -14.83
C HIS A 29 -16.10 -9.33 -13.31
N CYS A 30 -14.97 -8.82 -12.80
CA CYS A 30 -14.75 -8.61 -11.37
C CYS A 30 -14.17 -7.22 -11.06
N GLY A 31 -14.60 -6.66 -9.92
CA GLY A 31 -14.03 -5.44 -9.35
C GLY A 31 -12.88 -5.72 -8.40
N PHE A 32 -12.11 -4.69 -8.07
CA PHE A 32 -11.08 -4.72 -7.04
C PHE A 32 -11.69 -4.50 -5.65
N HIS A 33 -11.26 -5.29 -4.65
CA HIS A 33 -11.61 -5.08 -3.24
C HIS A 33 -10.37 -4.70 -2.40
N LEU A 34 -10.49 -3.74 -1.48
CA LEU A 34 -9.35 -3.24 -0.69
C LEU A 34 -8.64 -4.33 0.14
N ASN A 35 -9.38 -5.33 0.64
CA ASN A 35 -8.80 -6.47 1.37
C ASN A 35 -7.78 -7.26 0.53
N GLU A 36 -7.80 -7.15 -0.80
CA GLU A 36 -6.79 -7.77 -1.66
C GLU A 36 -5.40 -7.13 -1.52
N LEU A 37 -5.29 -5.99 -0.84
CA LEU A 37 -4.00 -5.39 -0.45
C LEU A 37 -3.42 -5.99 0.83
N GLU A 38 -4.21 -6.75 1.59
CA GLU A 38 -3.75 -7.34 2.85
C GLU A 38 -2.50 -8.24 2.67
N PRO A 39 -2.42 -9.12 1.65
CA PRO A 39 -1.19 -9.89 1.40
C PRO A 39 0.04 -9.01 1.14
N ILE A 40 -0.13 -7.89 0.42
CA ILE A 40 0.97 -6.95 0.14
C ILE A 40 1.44 -6.31 1.44
N LEU A 41 0.52 -5.89 2.30
CA LEU A 41 0.85 -5.32 3.60
C LEU A 41 1.53 -6.33 4.54
N GLN A 42 1.13 -7.60 4.48
CA GLN A 42 1.80 -8.68 5.22
C GLN A 42 3.22 -8.94 4.70
N ASP A 43 3.44 -8.83 3.38
CA ASP A 43 4.79 -8.97 2.81
C ASP A 43 5.68 -7.79 3.20
N MET A 44 5.14 -6.56 3.22
CA MET A 44 5.83 -5.38 3.74
C MET A 44 6.16 -5.47 5.24
N GLU A 45 5.35 -6.22 6.01
CA GLU A 45 5.66 -6.49 7.41
C GLU A 45 6.81 -7.51 7.54
N LYS A 46 6.78 -8.58 6.72
CA LYS A 46 7.84 -9.60 6.70
C LYS A 46 9.19 -9.05 6.26
N ASP A 47 9.19 -8.17 5.26
CA ASP A 47 10.43 -7.52 4.78
C ASP A 47 10.90 -6.38 5.69
N GLY A 48 10.11 -6.03 6.71
CA GLY A 48 10.43 -5.04 7.72
C GLY A 48 10.24 -3.60 7.27
N SER A 49 9.64 -3.33 6.10
CA SER A 49 9.30 -1.97 5.66
C SER A 49 8.27 -1.31 6.59
N VAL A 50 7.33 -2.11 7.11
CA VAL A 50 6.33 -1.68 8.10
C VAL A 50 6.32 -2.62 9.30
N GLU A 51 5.83 -2.12 10.43
CA GLU A 51 5.50 -2.90 11.62
C GLU A 51 3.98 -2.84 11.86
N THR A 52 3.39 -3.89 12.43
CA THR A 52 1.97 -3.88 12.80
C THR A 52 1.75 -3.91 14.30
N HIS A 53 0.74 -3.16 14.74
CA HIS A 53 0.19 -3.29 16.08
C HIS A 53 -1.25 -3.80 16.00
N PRO A 54 -1.59 -4.90 16.72
CA PRO A 54 -2.96 -5.36 16.79
C PRO A 54 -3.81 -4.35 17.58
N THR A 55 -5.00 -4.04 17.07
CA THR A 55 -6.05 -3.36 17.82
C THR A 55 -7.25 -4.28 17.97
N ILE A 56 -8.24 -3.87 18.77
CA ILE A 56 -9.42 -4.68 19.10
C ILE A 56 -10.18 -5.13 17.83
N ASN A 57 -10.17 -4.33 16.75
CA ASN A 57 -10.96 -4.61 15.54
C ASN A 57 -10.17 -4.53 14.22
N SER A 58 -8.88 -4.21 14.25
CA SER A 58 -8.06 -4.04 13.04
C SER A 58 -6.55 -4.11 13.32
N ARG A 59 -5.74 -4.24 12.27
CA ARG A 59 -4.29 -4.03 12.35
C ARG A 59 -3.97 -2.61 11.92
N MET A 60 -3.12 -1.94 12.70
CA MET A 60 -2.56 -0.64 12.33
C MET A 60 -1.13 -0.83 11.88
N TYR A 61 -0.77 -0.24 10.75
CA TYR A 61 0.56 -0.34 10.13
C TYR A 61 1.35 0.95 10.39
N PHE A 62 2.62 0.79 10.76
CA PHE A 62 3.54 1.89 11.06
C PHE A 62 4.82 1.70 10.25
N THR A 63 5.48 2.80 9.89
CA THR A 63 6.78 2.70 9.22
C THR A 63 7.83 2.20 10.20
N ASN A 64 8.61 1.20 9.81
CA ASN A 64 9.71 0.74 10.64
C ASN A 64 10.86 1.75 10.57
N LYS A 65 11.27 2.29 11.72
CA LYS A 65 12.34 3.32 11.82
C LYS A 65 13.68 2.87 11.27
N GLN A 66 13.94 1.56 11.21
CA GLN A 66 15.17 1.01 10.60
C GLN A 66 15.20 1.20 9.08
N PHE A 67 14.05 1.35 8.42
CA PHE A 67 13.94 1.58 6.98
C PHE A 67 14.04 3.07 6.59
N VAL A 68 13.72 3.98 7.51
CA VAL A 68 13.75 5.45 7.29
C VAL A 68 15.19 6.00 7.25
N HIS A 69 16.19 5.21 7.69
CA HIS A 69 17.60 5.61 7.73
C HIS A 69 18.45 5.23 6.52
N ASN A 70 17.86 4.82 5.40
CA ASN A 70 18.58 4.74 4.12
C ASN A 70 18.21 5.90 3.16
N PRO A 71 18.81 7.10 3.33
CA PRO A 71 18.72 8.17 2.33
C PRO A 71 19.53 7.86 1.04
N GLU A 72 20.18 6.70 0.92
CA GLU A 72 21.06 6.34 -0.21
C GLU A 72 20.42 5.42 -1.28
N ILE A 73 19.10 5.51 -1.49
CA ILE A 73 18.56 5.28 -2.85
C ILE A 73 18.26 6.65 -3.47
N SER A 74 19.23 7.54 -3.35
CA SER A 74 19.42 8.73 -4.16
C SER A 74 20.71 8.50 -4.95
N ASN A 75 20.56 8.18 -6.24
CA ASN A 75 21.62 7.98 -7.23
C ASN A 75 22.74 6.99 -6.87
N LYS A 76 22.60 5.75 -7.34
CA LYS A 76 23.70 5.01 -7.98
C LYS A 76 23.15 3.94 -8.92
#